data_AF-A0A7C7BS11-F1
#
_entry.id   AF-A0A7C7BS11-F1
#
_cell.length_a   1.000
_cell.length_b   1.000
_cell.length_c   1.000
_cell.angle_alpha   90.00
_cell.angle_beta   90.00
_cell.angle_gamma   90.00
#
_symmetry.space_group_name_H-M   'P 1'
#
loop_
_entity.id
_entity.type
_entity.pdbx_description
1 polymer ?
#
loop_
_entity_poly.entity_id
_entity_poly.type
_entity_poly.pdbx_seq_one_letter_code
_entity_poly.pdbx_strand_id
1 'polypeptide(L)' 'MNGNSNLTGIEIPSGKDKAYENFPVGSLFVPPRLRPHVNTFYSFARAIDDIADSNSIEAPEKIERLTGFENAILGKDKTS' A
#
# COMPACT_ATOMS: atom_id res chain seq x y z
N MET A 1 -32.64 14.30 0.96
CA MET A 1 -32.03 14.42 2.31
C MET A 1 -32.55 13.23 3.10
N ASN A 2 -31.80 12.19 3.46
CA ASN A 2 -30.37 12.09 3.77
C ASN A 2 -29.79 10.77 3.25
N GLY A 3 -28.63 10.87 2.59
CA GLY A 3 -27.87 9.75 2.06
C GLY A 3 -27.09 9.05 3.18
N ASN A 4 -27.38 7.78 3.35
CA ASN A 4 -26.57 6.79 4.06
C ASN A 4 -25.69 6.08 3.03
N SER A 5 -24.71 6.79 2.47
CA SER A 5 -23.70 6.20 1.58
C SER A 5 -22.73 5.37 2.42
N ASN A 6 -23.01 4.07 2.43
CA ASN A 6 -22.18 2.98 2.89
C ASN A 6 -20.68 3.20 2.62
N LEU A 7 -19.89 3.19 3.70
CA LEU A 7 -18.42 3.19 3.70
C LEU A 7 -17.82 1.84 3.23
N THR A 8 -18.46 1.16 2.29
CA THR A 8 -18.10 -0.20 1.85
C THR A 8 -17.28 -0.19 0.56
N GLY A 9 -16.30 0.71 0.46
CA GLY A 9 -15.46 0.88 -0.74
C GLY A 9 -13.96 0.66 -0.52
N ILE A 10 -13.54 0.29 0.70
CA ILE A 10 -12.11 0.12 1.04
C ILE A 10 -11.57 -1.27 0.66
N GLU A 11 -12.44 -2.22 0.32
CA GLU A 11 -12.04 -3.60 0.06
C GLU A 11 -12.28 -3.99 -1.39
N ILE A 12 -11.30 -3.70 -2.25
CA ILE A 12 -11.07 -4.53 -3.43
C ILE A 12 -9.85 -5.39 -3.12
N PRO A 13 -10.01 -6.58 -2.49
CA PRO A 13 -8.96 -7.56 -2.46
C PRO A 13 -8.88 -8.15 -3.88
N SER A 14 -8.14 -7.46 -4.75
CA SER A 14 -7.73 -8.02 -6.03
C SER A 14 -6.88 -9.25 -5.74
N GLY A 15 -7.51 -10.42 -5.80
CA GLY A 15 -6.93 -11.73 -5.57
C GLY A 15 -5.93 -12.11 -6.65
N LYS A 16 -4.83 -11.36 -6.77
CA LYS A 16 -3.61 -11.78 -7.44
C LYS A 16 -2.48 -11.82 -6.43
N ASP A 17 -2.29 -13.03 -5.93
CA ASP A 17 -1.00 -13.58 -5.59
C ASP A 17 -0.35 -13.11 -4.27
N LYS A 18 -0.75 -13.83 -3.21
CA LYS A 18 0.23 -14.44 -2.29
C LYS A 18 1.35 -15.25 -3.00
N ALA A 19 1.28 -15.43 -4.32
CA ALA A 19 2.14 -16.26 -5.17
C ALA A 19 3.28 -15.52 -5.90
N TYR A 20 3.35 -14.18 -5.87
CA TYR A 20 4.56 -13.43 -6.29
C TYR A 20 5.43 -13.13 -5.07
N GLU A 21 5.90 -14.19 -4.40
CA GLU A 21 6.91 -14.06 -3.35
C GLU A 21 8.20 -13.50 -3.94
N ASN A 22 8.63 -12.32 -3.50
CA ASN A 22 10.03 -11.91 -3.67
C ASN A 22 10.72 -11.62 -2.33
N PHE A 23 9.98 -11.31 -1.27
CA PHE A 23 10.56 -10.88 0.00
C PHE A 23 10.84 -11.97 1.05
N PRO A 24 10.13 -13.11 1.15
CA PRO A 24 10.57 -14.15 2.08
C PRO A 24 11.91 -14.75 1.66
N VAL A 25 12.22 -14.77 0.36
CA VAL A 25 13.49 -15.31 -0.17
C VAL A 25 14.65 -14.31 0.02
N GLY A 26 14.45 -13.02 -0.31
CA GLY A 26 15.49 -11.99 -0.17
C GLY A 26 15.80 -11.61 1.29
N SER A 27 14.81 -11.66 2.18
CA SER A 27 14.98 -11.34 3.61
C SER A 27 15.69 -12.42 4.42
N LEU A 28 15.88 -13.63 3.85
CA LEU A 28 16.67 -14.69 4.50
C LEU A 28 18.13 -14.25 4.70
N PHE A 29 18.67 -13.46 3.78
CA PHE A 29 20.02 -12.87 3.84
C PHE A 29 20.12 -11.64 4.77
N VAL A 30 18.99 -11.12 5.25
CA VAL A 30 18.95 -10.00 6.20
C VAL A 30 19.07 -10.56 7.63
N PRO A 31 19.92 -9.96 8.49
CA PRO A 31 20.02 -10.34 9.90
C PRO A 31 18.63 -10.41 10.57
N PRO A 32 18.33 -11.43 11.40
CA PRO A 32 16.99 -11.64 11.95
C PRO A 32 16.38 -10.42 12.63
N ARG A 33 17.22 -9.62 13.30
CA ARG A 33 16.81 -8.39 14.00
C ARG A 33 16.33 -7.27 13.07
N LEU A 34 16.78 -7.26 11.81
CA LEU A 34 16.43 -6.21 10.83
C LEU A 34 15.23 -6.60 9.98
N ARG A 35 14.89 -7.89 9.90
CA ARG A 35 13.78 -8.41 9.08
C ARG A 35 12.45 -7.67 9.30
N PRO A 36 12.02 -7.32 10.53
CA PRO A 36 10.78 -6.58 10.71
C PRO A 36 10.82 -5.20 10.05
N HIS A 37 11.93 -4.47 10.17
CA HIS A 37 12.08 -3.15 9.57
C HIS A 37 12.08 -3.21 8.04
N VAL A 38 12.80 -4.15 7.46
CA VAL A 38 12.83 -4.28 6.00
C VAL A 38 11.48 -4.79 5.48
N ASN A 39 10.79 -5.66 6.22
CA ASN A 39 9.44 -6.09 5.86
C ASN A 39 8.44 -4.94 5.86
N THR A 40 8.50 -4.04 6.84
CA THR A 40 7.67 -2.83 6.87
C THR A 40 7.94 -1.94 5.66
N PHE A 41 9.21 -1.67 5.36
CA PHE A 41 9.60 -0.88 4.19
C PHE A 41 9.15 -1.54 2.88
N TYR A 42 9.35 -2.85 2.75
CA TYR A 42 8.92 -3.61 1.58
C TYR A 42 7.41 -3.57 1.39
N SER A 43 6.65 -3.75 2.47
CA SER A 43 5.18 -3.70 2.42
C SER A 43 4.69 -2.34 1.95
N PHE A 44 5.33 -1.26 2.40
CA PHE A 44 5.05 0.10 1.95
C PHE A 44 5.33 0.27 0.46
N ALA A 45 6.52 -0.12 -0.01
CA ALA A 45 6.90 -0.01 -1.42
C ALA A 45 5.97 -0.85 -2.33
N ARG A 46 5.65 -2.08 -1.92
CA ARG A 46 4.78 -2.98 -2.68
C ARG A 46 3.38 -2.39 -2.88
N ALA A 47 2.83 -1.74 -1.85
CA ALA A 47 1.53 -1.10 -1.93
C ALA A 47 1.51 0.09 -2.93
N ILE A 48 2.61 0.84 -3.02
CA ILE A 48 2.75 1.92 -4.01
C ILE A 48 2.83 1.35 -5.43
N ASP A 49 3.65 0.33 -5.65
CA ASP A 49 3.77 -0.34 -6.95
C ASP A 49 2.43 -0.92 -7.40
N ASP A 50 1.67 -1.55 -6.49
CA ASP A 50 0.32 -2.06 -6.78
C ASP A 50 -0.64 -0.96 -7.27
N ILE A 51 -0.57 0.25 -6.68
CA ILE A 51 -1.39 1.39 -7.11
C ILE A 51 -0.92 1.89 -8.49
N ALA A 52 0.39 1.98 -8.70
CA ALA A 52 0.98 2.47 -9.94
C ALA A 52 0.66 1.53 -11.12
N ASP A 53 0.78 0.23 -10.93
CA ASP A 53 0.61 -0.80 -11.96
C ASP A 53 -0.87 -1.20 -12.19
N SER A 54 -1.78 -0.78 -11.32
CA SER A 54 -3.19 -1.15 -11.45
C SER A 54 -3.81 -0.56 -12.72
N ASN A 55 -4.27 -1.43 -13.63
CA ASN A 55 -5.02 -1.02 -14.82
C ASN A 55 -6.50 -0.70 -14.53
N SER A 56 -6.97 -0.92 -13.29
CA SER A 56 -8.36 -0.69 -12.89
C SER A 56 -8.57 0.60 -12.11
N ILE A 57 -7.50 1.39 -11.89
CA ILE A 57 -7.55 2.68 -11.20
C ILE A 57 -7.26 3.76 -12.24
N GLU A 58 -8.15 4.74 -12.35
CA GLU A 58 -7.97 5.87 -13.25
C GLU A 58 -6.82 6.78 -12.79
N ALA A 59 -6.16 7.46 -13.72
CA ALA A 59 -4.96 8.25 -13.42
C ALA A 59 -5.14 9.28 -12.28
N PRO A 60 -6.26 10.04 -12.19
CA PRO A 60 -6.46 10.98 -11.08
C PRO A 60 -6.54 10.29 -9.71
N GLU A 61 -7.18 9.12 -9.65
CA GLU A 61 -7.32 8.35 -8.41
C GLU A 61 -5.98 7.72 -7.99
N LYS A 62 -5.13 7.32 -8.94
CA LYS A 62 -3.74 6.92 -8.63
C LYS A 62 -2.98 8.05 -7.96
N ILE A 63 -3.06 9.27 -8.51
CA ILE A 63 -2.35 10.43 -7.97
C ILE A 63 -2.83 10.74 -6.55
N GLU A 64 -4.14 10.74 -6.30
CA GLU A 64 -4.70 10.97 -4.96
C GLU A 64 -4.18 9.95 -3.95
N ARG A 65 -4.24 8.66 -4.29
CA ARG A 65 -3.77 7.58 -3.42
C ARG A 65 -2.28 7.70 -3.14
N LEU A 66 -1.45 7.94 -4.16
CA LEU A 66 0.01 8.12 -3.99
C LEU A 66 0.36 9.36 -3.17
N THR A 67 -0.42 10.43 -3.31
CA THR A 67 -0.27 11.65 -2.48
C THR A 67 -0.55 11.34 -1.00
N GLY A 68 -1.51 10.46 -0.71
CA GLY A 68 -1.74 9.96 0.64
C GLY A 68 -0.51 9.26 1.25
N PHE A 69 0.14 8.39 0.47
CA PHE A 69 1.38 7.72 0.91
C PHE A 69 2.53 8.71 1.17
N GLU A 70 2.67 9.73 0.32
CA GLU A 70 3.66 10.80 0.52
C GLU A 70 3.39 11.58 1.81
N ASN A 71 2.13 11.98 2.04
CA ASN A 71 1.75 12.74 3.22
C ASN A 71 1.95 11.92 4.51
N ALA A 72 1.74 10.61 4.48
CA ALA A 72 2.01 9.70 5.60
C ALA A 72 3.50 9.67 5.99
N ILE A 73 4.41 9.59 5.01
CA ILE A 73 5.85 9.64 5.26
C ILE A 73 6.26 11.02 5.80
N LEU A 74 5.72 12.09 5.21
CA LEU A 74 6.04 13.45 5.60
C LEU A 74 5.36 13.87 6.92
N GLY A 75 4.53 13.00 7.50
CA GLY A 75 3.78 13.28 8.72
C GLY A 75 2.73 14.39 8.56
N LYS A 76 2.35 14.71 7.32
CA LYS A 76 1.33 15.72 6.99
C LYS A 76 -0.09 15.24 7.31
N ASP A 77 -0.25 13.94 7.54
CA ASP A 77 -1.50 13.28 7.95
C ASP A 77 -1.81 13.45 9.44
N LYS A 78 -0.82 13.93 10.23
CA LYS A 78 -1.03 14.28 11.65
C LYS A 78 -1.87 15.56 11.71
N THR A 79 -3.16 15.38 11.51
CA THR A 79 -4.18 16.28 12.02
C THR A 79 -4.11 16.21 13.56
N SER A 80 -3.75 17.35 14.17
CA SER A 80 -3.94 17.62 15.60
C SER A 80 -5.40 17.43 16.02
#